data_AF-A0AAD5QHA9-F1
#
_entry.id   AF-A0AAD5QHA9-F1
#
_cell.length_a   1.000
_cell.length_b   1.000
_cell.length_c   1.000
_cell.angle_alpha   90.00
_cell.angle_beta   90.00
_cell.angle_gamma   90.00
#
_symmetry.space_group_name_H-M   'P 1'
#
loop_
_entity.id
_entity.type
_entity.pdbx_description
1 polymer ?
#
loop_
_entity_poly.entity_id
_entity_poly.type
_entity_poly.pdbx_seq_one_letter_code
_entity_poly.pdbx_strand_id
1 'polypeptide(L)' 'MITISLLLILLPEIYCQTLSSPITSKFKCLTNGCCDEHEWCRFWASIGECEANQEWMKTNCRLACGTCTAPPASGTI' A
#
# COMPACT_ATOMS: atom_id res chain seq x y z
N MET A 1 -1.44 27.22 39.19
CA MET A 1 -1.31 27.43 37.73
C MET A 1 0.10 27.16 37.17
N ILE A 2 0.94 26.37 37.85
CA ILE A 2 2.22 25.89 37.27
C ILE A 2 2.35 24.35 37.36
N THR A 3 1.44 23.67 38.06
CA THR A 3 1.52 22.22 38.31
C THR A 3 0.76 21.34 37.31
N ILE A 4 -0.13 21.91 36.47
CA ILE A 4 -0.90 21.14 35.46
C ILE A 4 -0.17 21.07 34.11
N SER A 5 0.71 22.03 33.80
CA SER A 5 1.41 22.09 32.51
C SER A 5 2.61 21.14 32.39
N LEU A 6 3.09 20.54 33.49
CA LEU A 6 4.21 19.58 33.45
C LEU A 6 3.79 18.11 33.31
N LEU A 7 2.52 17.77 33.53
CA LEU A 7 2.05 16.36 33.47
C LEU A 7 1.78 15.89 32.02
N LEU A 8 1.73 16.80 31.05
CA LEU A 8 1.47 16.49 29.63
C LEU A 8 2.75 16.20 28.81
N ILE A 9 3.94 16.25 29.43
CA ILE A 9 5.23 16.12 28.75
C ILE A 9 5.82 14.69 28.87
N LEU A 10 5.13 13.76 29.56
CA LEU A 10 5.59 12.37 29.73
C LEU A 10 4.85 11.34 28.84
N LEU A 11 4.04 11.78 27.90
CA LEU A 11 3.55 10.95 26.81
C LEU A 11 4.12 11.51 25.50
N PRO A 12 5.35 11.17 25.10
CA PRO A 12 5.75 11.40 23.73
C PRO A 12 5.06 10.33 22.88
N GLU A 13 3.77 10.53 22.65
CA GLU A 13 3.03 10.10 21.46
C GLU A 13 1.61 10.67 21.55
N ILE A 14 1.56 12.01 21.61
CA ILE A 14 0.47 12.81 21.03
C ILE A 14 0.51 12.59 19.51
N TYR A 15 0.39 11.33 19.08
CA TYR A 15 0.24 10.94 17.69
C TYR A 15 -1.23 11.09 17.33
N CYS A 16 -1.70 12.32 17.39
CA CYS A 16 -2.90 12.76 16.67
C CYS A 16 -2.51 13.74 15.55
N GLN A 17 -1.29 13.61 15.03
CA GLN A 17 -0.88 14.25 13.77
C GLN A 17 -1.07 13.34 12.54
N THR A 18 -1.68 12.16 12.66
CA THR A 18 -1.95 11.33 11.47
C THR A 18 -3.32 10.68 11.47
N LEU A 19 -4.36 11.48 11.72
CA LEU A 19 -5.51 11.32 10.83
C LEU A 19 -5.09 11.83 9.43
N SER A 20 -4.05 11.24 8.84
CA SER A 20 -3.98 11.20 7.40
C SER A 20 -5.29 10.52 7.02
N SER A 21 -6.17 11.25 6.33
CA SER A 21 -7.36 10.73 5.64
C SER A 21 -7.11 9.28 5.28
N PRO A 22 -7.99 8.29 5.54
CA PRO A 22 -7.66 6.87 5.40
C PRO A 22 -6.94 6.66 4.08
N ILE A 23 -5.62 6.63 4.10
CA ILE A 23 -4.93 6.74 2.83
C ILE A 23 -5.03 5.32 2.35
N THR A 24 -5.64 5.14 1.21
CA THR A 24 -5.46 3.96 0.36
C THR A 24 -3.99 3.81 -0.10
N SER A 25 -3.03 4.46 0.58
CA SER A 25 -1.59 4.60 0.34
C SER A 25 -0.79 3.31 0.39
N LYS A 26 -1.38 2.21 0.86
CA LYS A 26 -0.81 0.89 0.63
C LYS A 26 -1.78 0.05 -0.16
N PHE A 27 -2.03 0.47 -1.39
CA PHE A 27 -2.14 -0.53 -2.44
C PHE A 27 -0.97 -1.51 -2.29
N LYS A 28 -1.24 -2.81 -2.48
CA LYS A 28 -0.23 -3.85 -2.23
C LYS A 28 0.97 -3.51 -3.12
N CYS A 29 2.16 -3.49 -2.54
CA CYS A 29 3.41 -3.19 -3.23
C CYS A 29 4.51 -4.17 -2.80
N LEU A 30 5.30 -4.64 -3.77
CA LEU A 30 6.55 -5.37 -3.55
C LEU A 30 7.72 -4.39 -3.49
N THR A 31 8.84 -4.82 -2.91
CA THR A 31 10.08 -4.02 -2.79
C THR A 31 10.73 -3.71 -4.15
N ASN A 32 10.39 -4.44 -5.21
CA ASN A 32 10.86 -4.20 -6.58
C ASN A 32 10.04 -3.13 -7.33
N GLY A 33 9.16 -2.39 -6.64
CA GLY A 33 8.32 -1.36 -7.25
C GLY A 33 7.12 -1.89 -8.03
N CYS A 34 6.79 -3.19 -7.89
CA CYS A 34 5.54 -3.72 -8.40
C CYS A 34 4.40 -3.43 -7.42
N CYS A 35 3.39 -2.70 -7.88
CA CYS A 35 2.28 -2.24 -7.06
C CYS A 35 0.94 -2.44 -7.77
N ASP A 36 -0.10 -2.61 -6.98
CA ASP A 36 -1.43 -2.16 -7.39
C ASP A 36 -1.46 -0.63 -7.18
N GLU A 37 -2.21 0.10 -8.00
CA GLU A 37 -2.32 1.56 -7.96
C GLU A 37 -3.78 1.98 -7.77
N HIS A 38 -4.67 0.99 -7.61
CA HIS A 38 -6.09 1.20 -7.37
C HIS A 38 -6.65 0.17 -6.37
N GLU A 39 -7.58 0.62 -5.53
CA GLU A 39 -8.16 -0.19 -4.43
C GLU A 39 -8.99 -1.37 -4.96
N TRP A 40 -9.58 -1.19 -6.15
CA TRP A 40 -10.41 -2.19 -6.82
C TRP A 40 -9.61 -3.18 -7.67
N CYS A 41 -8.28 -3.09 -7.74
CA CYS A 41 -7.46 -3.98 -8.57
C CYS A 41 -7.75 -5.46 -8.32
N ARG A 42 -7.92 -5.88 -7.06
CA ARG A 42 -8.28 -7.27 -6.73
C ARG A 42 -9.68 -7.66 -7.21
N PHE A 43 -10.65 -6.77 -7.06
CA PHE A 43 -12.02 -7.01 -7.51
C PHE A 43 -12.06 -7.15 -9.03
N TRP A 44 -11.46 -6.21 -9.75
CA TRP A 44 -11.38 -6.23 -11.21
C TRP A 44 -10.65 -7.47 -11.73
N ALA A 45 -9.51 -7.83 -11.14
CA ALA A 45 -8.84 -9.08 -11.46
C ALA A 45 -9.75 -10.29 -11.22
N SER A 46 -10.51 -10.32 -10.12
CA SER A 46 -11.43 -11.44 -9.80
C SER A 46 -12.61 -11.59 -10.78
N ILE A 47 -12.96 -10.54 -11.52
CA ILE A 47 -14.02 -10.57 -12.53
C ILE A 47 -13.48 -10.64 -13.97
N GLY A 48 -12.16 -10.84 -14.15
CA GLY A 48 -11.55 -11.08 -15.47
C GLY A 48 -11.06 -9.83 -16.22
N GLU A 49 -10.85 -8.71 -15.52
CA GLU A 49 -10.35 -7.48 -16.16
C GLU A 49 -8.89 -7.60 -16.62
N CYS A 50 -8.12 -8.53 -16.06
CA CYS A 50 -6.73 -8.75 -16.49
C CYS A 50 -6.64 -9.15 -17.97
N GLU A 51 -7.66 -9.84 -18.49
CA GLU A 51 -7.81 -10.23 -19.88
C GLU A 51 -8.66 -9.21 -20.66
N ALA A 52 -9.80 -8.80 -20.12
CA ALA A 52 -10.75 -7.94 -20.80
C ALA A 52 -10.25 -6.48 -20.97
N ASN A 53 -9.46 -5.99 -20.02
CA ASN A 53 -8.91 -4.64 -19.99
C ASN A 53 -7.41 -4.65 -19.66
N GLN A 54 -6.71 -5.50 -20.41
CA GLN A 54 -5.31 -5.84 -20.18
C GLN A 54 -4.38 -4.62 -20.10
N GLU A 55 -4.52 -3.64 -21.01
CA GLU A 55 -3.64 -2.47 -21.06
C GLU A 55 -3.74 -1.61 -19.80
N TRP A 56 -4.97 -1.38 -19.32
CA TRP A 56 -5.20 -0.62 -18.11
C TRP A 56 -4.72 -1.40 -16.88
N MET A 57 -5.07 -2.69 -16.79
CA MET A 57 -4.71 -3.53 -15.65
C MET A 57 -3.20 -3.79 -15.55
N LYS A 58 -2.48 -3.94 -16.67
CA LYS A 58 -1.02 -4.10 -16.67
C LYS A 58 -0.28 -2.88 -16.14
N THR A 59 -0.86 -1.69 -16.26
CA THR A 59 -0.24 -0.46 -15.75
C THR A 59 -0.61 -0.24 -14.29
N ASN A 60 -1.89 -0.37 -13.95
CA ASN A 60 -2.43 0.04 -12.67
C ASN A 60 -2.60 -1.09 -11.65
N CYS A 61 -2.59 -2.36 -12.05
CA CYS A 61 -2.96 -3.50 -11.21
C CYS A 61 -1.99 -4.67 -11.38
N ARG A 62 -0.69 -4.35 -11.39
CA ARG A 62 0.38 -5.30 -11.72
C ARG A 62 0.43 -6.50 -10.77
N LEU A 63 0.14 -6.27 -9.49
CA LEU A 63 0.12 -7.34 -8.50
C LEU A 63 -1.13 -8.20 -8.61
N ALA A 64 -2.30 -7.58 -8.75
CA ALA A 64 -3.55 -8.29 -8.90
C ALA A 64 -3.58 -9.17 -10.15
N CYS A 65 -2.97 -8.72 -11.26
CA CYS A 65 -2.86 -9.50 -12.50
C CYS A 65 -1.60 -10.37 -12.60
N GLY A 66 -0.76 -10.41 -11.56
CA GLY A 66 0.43 -11.26 -11.55
C GLY A 66 1.47 -10.93 -12.63
N THR A 67 1.52 -9.67 -13.09
CA THR A 67 2.45 -9.22 -14.14
C THR A 67 3.78 -8.72 -13.57
N CYS A 68 3.94 -8.76 -12.24
CA CYS A 68 5.21 -8.50 -11.59
C CYS A 68 6.26 -9.53 -12.01
N THR A 69 7.42 -9.06 -12.47
CA THR A 69 8.61 -9.92 -12.51
C THR A 69 8.98 -10.29 -11.07
N ALA A 70 9.08 -11.57 -10.75
CA ALA A 70 9.61 -11.99 -9.47
C ALA A 70 11.03 -11.41 -9.30
N PRO A 71 11.42 -10.96 -8.08
CA PRO A 71 12.82 -10.70 -7.83
C PRO A 71 13.62 -11.95 -8.23
N PRO A 72 14.82 -11.82 -8.83
CA PRO A 72 15.69 -12.97 -8.99
C PRO A 72 15.82 -13.63 -7.62
N ALA A 73 15.55 -14.94 -7.54
CA ALA A 73 15.57 -15.68 -6.30
C ALA A 73 16.91 -15.43 -5.59
N SER A 74 16.90 -14.60 -4.55
CA SER A 74 18.05 -14.40 -3.68
C SER A 74 18.17 -15.65 -2.82
N GLY A 75 18.75 -16.70 -3.39
CA GLY A 75 18.78 -18.00 -2.77
C GLY A 75 19.33 -19.08 -3.70
N THR A 76 20.60 -18.97 -4.08
CA THR A 76 21.40 -20.17 -4.32
C THR A 76 22.83 -19.90 -3.85
N ILE A 77 23.27 -20.80 -2.97
CA ILE A 77 24.53 -20.86 -2.22
C ILE A 77 25.71 -21.06 -3.18
#